data_AF-A0A3S4HTT8-F1
#
_entry.id   AF-A0A3S4HTT8-F1
#
_cell.length_a   1.000
_cell.length_b   1.000
_cell.length_c   1.000
_cell.angle_alpha   90.00
_cell.angle_beta   90.00
_cell.angle_gamma   90.00
#
_symmetry.space_group_name_H-M   'P 1'
#
loop_
_entity.id
_entity.type
_entity.pdbx_description
1 polymer ?
#
loop_
_entity_poly.entity_id
_entity_poly.type
_entity_poly.pdbx_seq_one_letter_code
_entity_poly.pdbx_strand_id
1 'polypeptide(L)'
;MRICQRFLPPSVKIKDADLPSAQQKLDILQETIVSLTQAGYQFIGMDHFARPDDELAVAQREGVLHRNFQGYTTQGDTDLLGMGVSAISMIGDGYMQNQKELKRYYQQVDERGNALWRGITLTRDDCIRRDVIKALICNFRLDFNAVEQQWGLHFAEYFAEDLQLLSPLAKDGLVDISEKGIQVTAKGRLLIRNICMCFDAYLRQKARMQQFSRVI
;
A
#
# COMPACT_ATOMS: atom_id res chain seq x y z
N MET A 1 -4.01 -42.72 -0.43
CA MET A 1 -3.78 -41.64 0.55
C MET A 1 -4.94 -40.65 0.44
N ARG A 2 -5.95 -40.73 1.32
CA ARG A 2 -7.17 -39.91 1.23
C ARG A 2 -6.92 -38.56 1.92
N ILE A 3 -6.85 -37.49 1.14
CA ILE A 3 -6.79 -36.12 1.68
C ILE A 3 -8.20 -35.76 2.15
N CYS A 4 -8.33 -35.49 3.43
CA CYS A 4 -9.56 -35.06 4.09
C CYS A 4 -9.94 -33.67 3.58
N GLN A 5 -10.91 -33.59 2.65
CA GLN A 5 -11.59 -32.35 2.29
C GLN A 5 -12.48 -31.90 3.45
N ARG A 6 -11.88 -31.31 4.49
CA ARG A 6 -12.64 -30.56 5.49
C ARG A 6 -13.00 -29.21 4.86
N PHE A 7 -14.18 -29.18 4.24
CA PHE A 7 -14.85 -27.94 3.87
C PHE A 7 -14.98 -27.07 5.12
N LEU A 8 -14.26 -25.95 5.16
CA LEU A 8 -14.57 -24.85 6.07
C LEU A 8 -16.01 -24.40 5.79
N PRO A 9 -16.85 -24.16 6.81
CA PRO A 9 -18.20 -23.66 6.57
C PRO A 9 -18.12 -22.32 5.81
N PRO A 10 -19.06 -22.06 4.88
CA PRO A 10 -19.13 -20.76 4.23
C PRO A 10 -19.21 -19.69 5.31
N SER A 11 -18.43 -18.62 5.16
CA SER A 11 -18.42 -17.50 6.11
C SER A 11 -19.87 -17.06 6.37
N VAL A 12 -20.28 -17.11 7.63
CA VAL A 12 -21.59 -16.57 8.03
C VAL A 12 -21.55 -15.09 7.70
N LYS A 13 -22.38 -14.65 6.76
CA LYS A 13 -22.52 -13.23 6.45
C LYS A 13 -23.03 -12.52 7.70
N ILE A 14 -22.20 -11.67 8.29
CA ILE A 14 -22.57 -10.78 9.38
C ILE A 14 -23.67 -9.85 8.84
N LYS A 15 -24.73 -9.63 9.63
CA LYS A 15 -25.78 -8.69 9.21
C LYS A 15 -25.23 -7.27 9.28
N ASP A 16 -25.59 -6.43 8.32
CA ASP A 16 -25.10 -5.05 8.29
C ASP A 16 -25.45 -4.27 9.57
N ALA A 17 -26.60 -4.58 10.19
CA ALA A 17 -27.03 -3.99 11.45
C ALA A 17 -26.15 -4.35 12.65
N ASP A 18 -25.39 -5.45 12.58
CA ASP A 18 -24.47 -5.87 13.64
C ASP A 18 -23.07 -5.24 13.47
N LEU A 19 -22.83 -4.54 12.36
CA LEU A 19 -21.56 -3.86 12.10
C LEU A 19 -21.50 -2.54 12.87
N PRO A 20 -20.33 -2.18 13.43
CA PRO A 20 -20.16 -0.88 14.07
C PRO A 20 -20.37 0.26 13.07
N SER A 21 -20.97 1.35 13.56
CA SER A 21 -21.08 2.60 12.81
C SER A 21 -19.69 3.20 12.50
N ALA A 22 -19.64 4.17 11.59
CA ALA A 22 -18.39 4.84 11.24
C ALA A 22 -17.72 5.49 12.46
N GLN A 23 -18.49 6.13 13.34
CA GLN A 23 -17.98 6.74 14.57
C GLN A 23 -17.40 5.68 15.51
N GLN A 24 -18.14 4.60 15.76
CA GLN A 24 -17.66 3.52 16.62
C GLN A 24 -16.36 2.88 16.10
N LYS A 25 -16.19 2.76 14.78
CA LYS A 25 -14.92 2.28 14.19
C LYS A 25 -13.76 3.23 14.47
N LEU A 26 -13.99 4.55 14.44
CA LEU A 26 -12.96 5.54 14.77
C LEU A 26 -12.61 5.51 16.26
N ASP A 27 -13.62 5.42 17.13
CA ASP A 27 -13.42 5.33 18.57
C ASP A 27 -12.61 4.07 18.93
N ILE A 28 -12.97 2.91 18.35
CA ILE A 28 -12.21 1.65 18.53
C ILE A 28 -10.76 1.81 18.07
N LEU A 29 -10.52 2.45 16.91
CA LEU A 29 -9.17 2.66 16.39
C LEU A 29 -8.35 3.55 17.32
N GLN A 30 -8.92 4.65 17.79
CA GLN A 30 -8.27 5.57 18.71
C GLN A 30 -7.90 4.87 20.03
N GLU A 31 -8.87 4.16 20.64
CA GLU A 31 -8.64 3.42 21.89
C GLU A 31 -7.60 2.30 21.71
N THR A 32 -7.59 1.64 20.55
CA THR A 32 -6.59 0.61 20.23
C THR A 32 -5.19 1.22 20.16
N ILE A 33 -5.02 2.36 19.48
CA ILE A 33 -3.74 3.05 19.39
C ILE A 33 -3.25 3.46 20.78
N VAL A 34 -4.12 4.07 21.58
CA VAL A 34 -3.78 4.50 22.95
C VAL A 34 -3.38 3.31 23.81
N SER A 35 -4.20 2.26 23.84
CA SER A 35 -3.98 1.08 24.66
C SER A 35 -2.68 0.35 24.30
N LEU A 36 -2.43 0.14 23.01
CA LEU A 36 -1.21 -0.54 22.55
C LEU A 36 0.03 0.32 22.78
N THR A 37 -0.08 1.64 22.60
CA THR A 37 1.04 2.56 22.90
C THR A 37 1.38 2.56 24.40
N GLN A 38 0.36 2.57 25.27
CA GLN A 38 0.55 2.45 26.72
C GLN A 38 1.15 1.10 27.13
N ALA A 39 0.83 0.03 26.39
CA ALA A 39 1.44 -1.28 26.56
C ALA A 39 2.87 -1.38 25.97
N GLY A 40 3.42 -0.29 25.41
CA GLY A 40 4.79 -0.22 24.92
C GLY A 40 4.96 -0.61 23.45
N TYR A 41 3.89 -0.69 22.66
CA TYR A 41 3.99 -0.91 21.21
C TYR A 41 4.05 0.41 20.44
N GLN A 42 4.95 0.51 19.48
CA GLN A 42 4.99 1.58 18.49
C GLN A 42 3.99 1.30 17.37
N PHE A 43 3.20 2.30 17.00
CA PHE A 43 2.40 2.27 15.77
C PHE A 43 3.32 2.42 14.55
N ILE A 44 3.54 1.32 13.83
CA ILE A 44 4.36 1.29 12.61
C ILE A 44 3.58 1.92 11.46
N GLY A 45 2.26 1.77 11.43
CA GLY A 45 1.44 2.36 10.39
C GLY A 45 0.35 1.42 9.94
N MET A 46 -0.68 1.99 9.33
CA MET A 46 -1.83 1.25 8.81
C MET A 46 -2.49 0.42 9.93
N ASP A 47 -2.26 -0.89 9.91
CA ASP A 47 -2.80 -1.90 10.80
C ASP A 47 -1.72 -2.62 11.63
N HIS A 48 -0.48 -2.09 11.67
CA HIS A 48 0.66 -2.73 12.33
C HIS A 48 1.18 -1.96 13.56
N PHE A 49 1.43 -2.74 14.61
CA PHE A 49 2.10 -2.32 15.84
C PHE A 49 3.24 -3.29 16.13
N ALA A 50 4.38 -2.77 16.57
CA ALA A 50 5.55 -3.57 16.93
C ALA A 50 6.25 -2.96 18.14
N ARG A 51 7.09 -3.72 18.84
CA ARG A 51 7.88 -3.14 19.94
C ARG A 51 8.92 -2.14 19.39
N PRO A 52 9.36 -1.15 20.17
CA PRO A 52 10.33 -0.16 19.70
C PRO A 52 11.66 -0.77 19.24
N ASP A 53 12.06 -1.91 19.80
CA ASP A 53 13.27 -2.68 19.48
C ASP A 53 13.05 -3.73 18.38
N ASP A 54 11.82 -3.86 17.87
CA ASP A 54 11.52 -4.72 16.73
C ASP A 54 12.21 -4.23 15.46
N GLU A 55 12.63 -5.16 14.61
CA GLU A 55 13.34 -4.86 13.37
C GLU A 55 12.57 -3.91 12.45
N LEU A 56 11.22 -3.98 12.43
CA LEU A 56 10.38 -3.09 11.62
C LEU A 56 10.38 -1.67 12.19
N ALA A 57 10.34 -1.53 13.52
CA ALA A 57 10.37 -0.24 14.19
C ALA A 57 11.72 0.45 14.02
N VAL A 58 12.81 -0.32 14.09
CA VAL A 58 14.17 0.15 13.84
C VAL A 58 14.31 0.61 12.39
N ALA A 59 13.97 -0.25 11.43
CA ALA A 59 14.04 0.08 10.01
C ALA A 59 13.22 1.33 9.64
N GLN A 60 12.05 1.52 10.25
CA GLN A 60 11.24 2.71 10.04
C GLN A 60 11.92 3.99 10.53
N ARG A 61 12.56 3.97 11.71
CA ARG A 61 13.27 5.15 12.24
C ARG A 61 14.51 5.48 11.40
N GLU A 62 15.18 4.47 10.88
CA GLU A 62 16.29 4.62 9.94
C GLU A 62 15.84 5.06 8.53
N GLY A 63 14.55 4.89 8.22
CA GLY A 63 13.96 5.27 6.93
C GLY A 63 14.15 4.23 5.83
N VAL A 64 14.42 2.99 6.21
CA VAL A 64 14.67 1.84 5.33
C VAL A 64 13.60 0.75 5.50
N LEU A 65 12.40 1.10 6.00
CA LEU A 65 11.29 0.16 6.05
C LEU A 65 10.72 -0.05 4.65
N HIS A 66 10.46 -1.31 4.30
CA HIS A 66 9.88 -1.71 3.02
C HIS A 66 8.51 -2.36 3.21
N ARG A 67 7.80 -2.54 2.10
CA ARG A 67 6.50 -3.22 2.08
C ARG A 67 6.33 -4.04 0.80
N ASN A 68 5.80 -5.24 0.94
CA ASN A 68 5.36 -6.10 -0.16
C ASN A 68 3.87 -6.48 0.01
N PHE A 69 3.38 -7.45 -0.77
CA PHE A 69 1.98 -7.86 -0.72
C PHE A 69 1.55 -8.48 0.63
N GLN A 70 2.49 -8.99 1.43
CA GLN A 70 2.22 -9.61 2.73
C GLN A 70 2.21 -8.59 3.88
N GLY A 71 2.91 -7.46 3.74
CA GLY A 71 3.01 -6.45 4.79
C GLY A 71 4.34 -5.72 4.79
N TYR A 72 4.64 -5.08 5.93
CA TYR A 72 5.92 -4.44 6.17
C TYR A 72 7.05 -5.47 6.32
N THR A 73 8.24 -5.12 5.87
CA THR A 73 9.43 -5.98 5.89
C THR A 73 10.69 -5.13 5.94
N THR A 74 11.76 -5.67 6.51
CA THR A 74 13.12 -5.10 6.48
C THR A 74 13.84 -5.40 5.17
N GLN A 75 13.36 -6.36 4.39
CA GLN A 75 13.98 -6.77 3.13
C GLN A 75 13.44 -5.94 1.97
N GLY A 76 14.19 -4.91 1.59
CA GLY A 76 13.99 -4.14 0.36
C GLY A 76 14.55 -4.83 -0.87
N ASP A 77 14.08 -4.39 -2.04
CA ASP A 77 14.65 -4.72 -3.37
C ASP A 77 14.82 -6.22 -3.67
N THR A 78 13.97 -7.06 -3.07
CA THR A 78 13.90 -8.49 -3.36
C THR A 78 12.82 -8.81 -4.36
N ASP A 79 13.12 -9.72 -5.30
CA ASP A 79 12.08 -10.40 -6.07
C ASP A 79 11.25 -11.31 -5.15
N LEU A 80 9.93 -11.22 -5.27
CA LEU A 80 8.96 -12.03 -4.56
C LEU A 80 8.28 -12.98 -5.54
N LEU A 81 8.54 -14.28 -5.40
CA LEU A 81 7.82 -15.32 -6.14
C LEU A 81 6.64 -15.86 -5.33
N GLY A 82 5.43 -15.54 -5.77
CA GLY A 82 4.20 -16.06 -5.20
C GLY A 82 3.80 -17.40 -5.82
N MET A 83 3.62 -18.42 -4.99
CA MET A 83 3.15 -19.75 -5.41
C MET A 83 1.76 -20.06 -4.85
N GLY A 84 0.97 -20.83 -5.59
CA GLY A 84 -0.40 -21.18 -5.21
C GLY A 84 -1.48 -20.35 -5.91
N VAL A 85 -2.74 -20.73 -5.66
CA VAL A 85 -3.92 -20.06 -6.22
C VAL A 85 -3.96 -18.61 -5.76
N SER A 86 -4.27 -17.69 -6.68
CA SER A 86 -4.34 -16.23 -6.48
C SER A 86 -3.03 -15.51 -6.12
N ALA A 87 -1.94 -16.24 -5.92
CA ALA A 87 -0.66 -15.70 -5.50
C ALA A 87 -0.15 -14.62 -6.46
N ILE A 88 0.47 -13.59 -5.87
CA ILE A 88 1.03 -12.46 -6.60
C ILE A 88 2.55 -12.49 -6.43
N SER A 89 3.24 -12.34 -7.55
CA SER A 89 4.68 -12.18 -7.63
C SER A 89 5.03 -10.73 -7.98
N MET A 90 6.16 -10.26 -7.47
CA MET A 90 6.80 -9.00 -7.82
C MET A 90 8.22 -9.35 -8.24
N ILE A 91 8.50 -9.34 -9.55
CA ILE A 91 9.80 -9.76 -10.09
C ILE A 91 10.27 -8.69 -11.06
N GLY A 92 11.44 -8.11 -10.79
CA GLY A 92 11.89 -6.87 -11.43
C GLY A 92 10.82 -5.78 -11.33
N ASP A 93 10.65 -5.02 -12.41
CA ASP A 93 9.58 -4.02 -12.54
C ASP A 93 8.29 -4.64 -13.10
N GLY A 94 7.90 -5.80 -12.59
CA GLY A 94 6.71 -6.53 -13.01
C GLY A 94 5.90 -7.08 -11.85
N TYR A 95 4.58 -7.03 -11.99
CA TYR A 95 3.65 -7.78 -11.13
C TYR A 95 2.97 -8.88 -11.92
N MET A 96 2.93 -10.08 -11.36
CA MET A 96 2.32 -11.25 -11.99
C MET A 96 1.38 -11.91 -11.00
N GLN A 97 0.24 -12.40 -11.47
CA GLN A 97 -0.75 -13.06 -10.64
C GLN A 97 -1.12 -14.42 -11.22
N ASN A 98 -1.13 -15.43 -10.36
CA ASN A 98 -1.65 -16.75 -10.67
C ASN A 98 -3.18 -16.73 -10.78
N GLN A 99 -3.74 -17.76 -11.43
CA GLN A 99 -5.17 -18.00 -11.51
C GLN A 99 -5.85 -17.87 -10.14
N LYS A 100 -6.91 -17.08 -10.06
CA LYS A 100 -7.69 -16.87 -8.82
C LYS A 100 -8.69 -17.99 -8.55
N GLU A 101 -9.18 -18.63 -9.61
CA GLU A 101 -10.12 -19.73 -9.51
C GLU A 101 -9.36 -21.04 -9.35
N LEU A 102 -9.63 -21.76 -8.25
CA LEU A 102 -8.92 -23.00 -7.91
C LEU A 102 -8.98 -24.05 -9.02
N LYS A 103 -10.14 -24.19 -9.69
CA LYS A 103 -10.30 -25.11 -10.82
C LYS A 103 -9.38 -24.76 -12.00
N ARG A 104 -9.29 -23.48 -12.37
CA ARG A 104 -8.42 -23.00 -13.45
C ARG A 104 -6.95 -23.10 -13.07
N TYR A 105 -6.64 -22.85 -11.80
CA TYR A 105 -5.29 -23.02 -11.26
C TYR A 105 -4.80 -24.45 -11.46
N TYR A 106 -5.55 -25.46 -10.97
CA TYR A 106 -5.14 -26.87 -11.14
C TYR A 106 -5.00 -27.25 -12.60
N GLN A 107 -6.00 -26.93 -13.42
CA GLN A 107 -5.95 -27.23 -14.85
C GLN A 107 -4.70 -26.65 -15.52
N GLN A 108 -4.39 -25.38 -15.27
CA GLN A 108 -3.26 -24.72 -15.93
C GLN A 108 -1.91 -25.25 -15.43
N VAL A 109 -1.79 -25.59 -14.15
CA VAL A 109 -0.58 -26.22 -13.59
C VAL A 109 -0.36 -27.59 -14.22
N ASP A 110 -1.40 -28.41 -14.33
CA ASP A 110 -1.30 -29.75 -14.94
C ASP A 110 -0.93 -29.68 -16.43
N GLU A 111 -1.44 -28.68 -17.16
CA GLU A 111 -1.19 -28.52 -18.61
C GLU A 111 0.14 -27.83 -18.94
N ARG A 112 0.58 -26.84 -18.14
CA ARG A 112 1.69 -25.91 -18.49
C ARG A 112 2.79 -25.83 -17.42
N GLY A 113 2.63 -26.48 -16.28
CA GLY A 113 3.56 -26.41 -15.14
C GLY A 113 3.53 -25.09 -14.37
N ASN A 114 2.67 -24.13 -14.73
CA ASN A 114 2.52 -22.85 -14.04
C ASN A 114 1.09 -22.31 -14.15
N ALA A 115 0.72 -21.40 -13.25
CA ALA A 115 -0.63 -20.84 -13.19
C ALA A 115 -0.70 -19.35 -13.55
N LEU A 116 0.27 -18.81 -14.29
CA LEU A 116 0.31 -17.39 -14.65
C LEU A 116 -0.97 -16.99 -15.42
N TRP A 117 -1.74 -16.05 -14.88
CA TRP A 117 -2.98 -15.60 -15.48
C TRP A 117 -2.86 -14.21 -16.13
N ARG A 118 -2.32 -13.26 -15.37
CA ARG A 118 -2.18 -11.87 -15.81
C ARG A 118 -0.99 -11.22 -15.13
N GLY A 119 -0.48 -10.17 -15.74
CA GLY A 119 0.56 -9.34 -15.15
C GLY A 119 0.57 -7.94 -15.76
N ILE A 120 1.42 -7.09 -15.18
CA ILE A 120 1.73 -5.76 -15.69
C ILE A 120 3.24 -5.55 -15.56
N THR A 121 3.85 -5.04 -16.62
CA THR A 121 5.19 -4.46 -16.56
C THR A 121 5.03 -2.98 -16.28
N LEU A 122 5.70 -2.49 -15.24
CA LEU A 122 5.66 -1.10 -14.85
C LEU A 122 6.40 -0.25 -15.89
N THR A 123 5.80 0.89 -16.23
CA THR A 123 6.51 1.94 -16.96
C THR A 123 7.47 2.67 -16.02
N ARG A 124 8.34 3.52 -16.58
CA ARG A 124 9.21 4.39 -15.78
C ARG A 124 8.41 5.26 -14.79
N ASP A 125 7.29 5.83 -15.23
CA ASP A 125 6.42 6.63 -14.36
C ASP A 125 5.83 5.78 -13.22
N ASP A 126 5.40 4.55 -13.52
CA ASP A 126 4.88 3.64 -12.51
C ASP A 126 5.93 3.28 -11.46
N CYS A 127 7.19 3.06 -11.87
CA CYS A 127 8.28 2.79 -10.93
C CYS A 127 8.61 4.01 -10.05
N ILE A 128 8.70 5.20 -10.63
CA ILE A 128 8.92 6.45 -9.88
C ILE A 128 7.81 6.63 -8.84
N ARG A 129 6.54 6.51 -9.26
CA ARG A 129 5.38 6.67 -8.37
C ARG A 129 5.29 5.59 -7.32
N ARG A 130 5.60 4.33 -7.67
CA ARG A 130 5.71 3.22 -6.72
C ARG A 130 6.69 3.55 -5.60
N ASP A 131 7.85 4.07 -5.94
CA ASP A 131 8.91 4.34 -4.96
C ASP A 131 8.54 5.52 -4.06
N VAL A 132 7.95 6.58 -4.62
CA VAL A 132 7.39 7.71 -3.85
C VAL A 132 6.30 7.23 -2.86
N ILE A 133 5.35 6.43 -3.34
CA ILE A 133 4.27 5.90 -2.49
C ILE A 133 4.82 4.96 -1.42
N LYS A 134 5.80 4.10 -1.75
CA LYS A 134 6.49 3.22 -0.80
C LYS A 134 7.19 4.03 0.30
N ALA A 135 7.92 5.07 -0.05
CA ALA A 135 8.59 5.92 0.93
C ALA A 135 7.58 6.58 1.90
N LEU A 136 6.48 7.13 1.38
CA LEU A 136 5.44 7.74 2.20
C LEU A 136 4.74 6.73 3.11
N ILE A 137 4.36 5.55 2.60
CA ILE A 137 3.57 4.57 3.37
C ILE A 137 4.40 3.80 4.41
N CYS A 138 5.70 3.66 4.19
CA CYS A 138 6.60 2.96 5.10
C CYS A 138 7.28 3.91 6.08
N ASN A 139 7.79 5.03 5.60
CA ASN A 139 8.70 5.88 6.37
C ASN A 139 8.06 7.20 6.79
N PHE A 140 6.82 7.48 6.34
CA PHE A 140 6.08 8.71 6.64
C PHE A 140 6.83 10.00 6.29
N ARG A 141 7.80 9.91 5.39
CA ARG A 141 8.59 11.03 4.88
C ARG A 141 9.06 10.72 3.47
N LEU A 142 9.31 11.77 2.70
CA LEU A 142 9.86 11.69 1.36
C LEU A 142 10.90 12.80 1.19
N ASP A 143 12.11 12.42 0.80
CA ASP A 143 13.17 13.34 0.40
C ASP A 143 13.13 13.51 -1.12
N PHE A 144 12.94 14.73 -1.60
CA PHE A 144 12.89 15.00 -3.03
C PHE A 144 14.24 14.72 -3.70
N ASN A 145 15.35 15.09 -3.08
CA ASN A 145 16.68 14.95 -3.66
C ASN A 145 17.02 13.46 -3.91
N ALA A 146 16.62 12.58 -2.98
CA ALA A 146 16.79 11.14 -3.17
C ALA A 146 16.06 10.62 -4.43
N VAL A 147 14.83 11.07 -4.66
CA VAL A 147 14.03 10.70 -5.84
C VAL A 147 14.63 11.30 -7.11
N GLU A 148 15.01 12.58 -7.07
CA GLU A 148 15.62 13.29 -8.19
C GLU A 148 16.92 12.63 -8.65
N GLN A 149 17.80 12.25 -7.70
CA GLN A 149 19.06 11.55 -8.00
C GLN A 149 18.83 10.17 -8.59
N GLN A 150 17.92 9.38 -8.00
CA GLN A 150 17.64 8.02 -8.44
C GLN A 150 17.05 8.00 -9.86
N TRP A 151 16.15 8.94 -10.16
CA TRP A 151 15.35 8.90 -11.38
C TRP A 151 15.73 9.94 -12.43
N GLY A 152 16.64 10.86 -12.13
CA GLY A 152 17.08 11.90 -13.07
C GLY A 152 15.93 12.81 -13.51
N LEU A 153 15.21 13.40 -12.55
CA LEU A 153 14.08 14.30 -12.77
C LEU A 153 14.15 15.49 -11.80
N HIS A 154 13.36 16.54 -12.04
CA HIS A 154 13.12 17.59 -11.04
C HIS A 154 11.74 17.37 -10.40
N PHE A 155 11.70 17.19 -9.08
CA PHE A 155 10.52 16.67 -8.37
C PHE A 155 9.34 17.64 -8.46
N ALA A 156 9.60 18.94 -8.25
CA ALA A 156 8.55 19.97 -8.25
C ALA A 156 7.87 20.12 -9.62
N GLU A 157 8.62 19.92 -10.70
CA GLU A 157 8.09 19.92 -12.07
C GLU A 157 7.35 18.62 -12.39
N TYR A 158 7.97 17.47 -12.12
CA TYR A 158 7.43 16.16 -12.45
C TYR A 158 6.12 15.87 -11.71
N PHE A 159 6.03 16.28 -10.45
CA PHE A 159 4.89 16.07 -9.56
C PHE A 159 4.03 17.33 -9.34
N ALA A 160 4.10 18.32 -10.24
CA ALA A 160 3.40 19.59 -10.07
C ALA A 160 1.88 19.42 -9.82
N GLU A 161 1.21 18.59 -10.60
CA GLU A 161 -0.21 18.27 -10.41
C GLU A 161 -0.47 17.55 -9.08
N ASP A 162 0.40 16.61 -8.71
CA ASP A 162 0.29 15.81 -7.50
C ASP A 162 0.45 16.68 -6.24
N LEU A 163 1.38 17.63 -6.26
CA LEU A 163 1.59 18.61 -5.20
C LEU A 163 0.39 19.56 -5.05
N GLN A 164 -0.28 19.93 -6.16
CA GLN A 164 -1.52 20.70 -6.09
C GLN A 164 -2.64 19.90 -5.40
N LEU A 165 -2.77 18.61 -5.70
CA LEU A 165 -3.73 17.72 -5.04
C LEU A 165 -3.40 17.52 -3.55
N LEU A 166 -2.12 17.60 -3.18
CA LEU A 166 -1.67 17.45 -1.80
C LEU A 166 -1.88 18.72 -0.96
N SER A 167 -1.97 19.91 -1.59
CA SER A 167 -2.09 21.20 -0.90
C SER A 167 -3.25 21.30 0.10
N PRO A 168 -4.49 20.82 -0.20
CA PRO A 168 -5.57 20.81 0.79
C PRO A 168 -5.25 19.95 2.02
N LEU A 169 -4.62 18.79 1.82
CA LEU A 169 -4.23 17.89 2.92
C LEU A 169 -3.13 18.52 3.79
N ALA A 170 -2.23 19.30 3.19
CA ALA A 170 -1.26 20.10 3.92
C ALA A 170 -1.93 21.19 4.77
N LYS A 171 -2.92 21.90 4.20
CA LYS A 171 -3.72 22.91 4.94
C LYS A 171 -4.48 22.30 6.12
N ASP A 172 -4.92 21.06 6.00
CA ASP A 172 -5.59 20.31 7.08
C ASP A 172 -4.60 19.74 8.14
N GLY A 173 -3.30 20.01 7.99
CA GLY A 173 -2.23 19.60 8.90
C GLY A 173 -1.90 18.11 8.81
N LEU A 174 -2.19 17.45 7.69
CA LEU A 174 -1.88 16.03 7.49
C LEU A 174 -0.44 15.81 7.01
N VAL A 175 0.12 16.77 6.30
CA VAL A 175 1.50 16.74 5.82
C VAL A 175 2.12 18.12 5.90
N ASP A 176 3.40 18.16 6.24
CA ASP A 176 4.24 19.34 6.10
C ASP A 176 5.02 19.21 4.80
N ILE A 177 4.90 20.20 3.91
CA ILE A 177 5.59 20.22 2.62
C ILE A 177 6.62 21.34 2.66
N SER A 178 7.85 21.02 2.28
CA SER A 178 8.95 21.98 2.12
C SER A 178 9.56 21.85 0.73
N GLU A 179 10.50 22.74 0.39
CA GLU A 179 11.28 22.64 -0.85
C GLU A 179 12.12 21.35 -0.93
N LYS A 180 12.40 20.71 0.21
CA LYS A 180 13.27 19.52 0.29
C LYS A 180 12.50 18.20 0.33
N GLY A 181 11.21 18.23 0.64
CA GLY A 181 10.48 17.00 0.89
C GLY A 181 9.13 17.16 1.57
N ILE A 182 8.53 16.01 1.86
CA ILE A 182 7.24 15.86 2.54
C ILE A 182 7.45 15.11 3.86
N GLN A 183 6.87 15.63 4.94
CA GLN A 183 6.79 14.94 6.22
C GLN A 183 5.33 14.69 6.57
N VAL A 184 4.95 13.43 6.80
CA VAL A 184 3.60 13.09 7.24
C VAL A 184 3.49 13.34 8.74
N THR A 185 2.48 14.11 9.15
CA THR A 185 2.25 14.44 10.56
C THR A 185 1.63 13.24 11.30
N ALA A 186 1.62 13.26 12.64
CA ALA A 186 0.97 12.21 13.42
C ALA A 186 -0.50 12.00 13.02
N LYS A 187 -1.24 13.09 12.73
CA LYS A 187 -2.61 13.05 12.21
C LYS A 187 -2.67 12.46 10.81
N GLY A 188 -1.73 12.82 9.94
CA GLY A 188 -1.63 12.30 8.58
C GLY A 188 -1.35 10.81 8.48
N ARG A 189 -0.66 10.20 9.47
CA ARG A 189 -0.34 8.76 9.46
C ARG A 189 -1.59 7.88 9.39
N LEU A 190 -2.69 8.30 10.02
CA LEU A 190 -3.97 7.59 9.95
C LEU A 190 -4.66 7.70 8.58
N LEU A 191 -4.32 8.74 7.82
CA LEU A 191 -4.86 9.05 6.50
C LEU A 191 -3.81 8.87 5.40
N ILE A 192 -2.80 8.03 5.64
CA ILE A 192 -1.68 7.85 4.72
C ILE A 192 -2.11 7.38 3.33
N ARG A 193 -3.19 6.60 3.25
CA ARG A 193 -3.79 6.20 1.97
C ARG A 193 -4.24 7.41 1.16
N ASN A 194 -4.89 8.40 1.80
CA ASN A 194 -5.37 9.61 1.13
C ASN A 194 -4.19 10.45 0.60
N ILE A 195 -3.10 10.52 1.36
CA ILE A 195 -1.87 11.18 0.94
C ILE A 195 -1.26 10.46 -0.27
N CYS A 196 -1.15 9.13 -0.24
CA CYS A 196 -0.58 8.35 -1.34
C CYS A 196 -1.44 8.44 -2.62
N MET A 197 -2.76 8.56 -2.48
CA MET A 197 -3.68 8.70 -3.62
C MET A 197 -3.40 9.96 -4.47
N CYS A 198 -2.80 11.01 -3.91
CA CYS A 198 -2.40 12.20 -4.68
C CYS A 198 -1.39 11.85 -5.79
N PHE A 199 -0.55 10.84 -5.55
CA PHE A 199 0.50 10.35 -6.46
C PHE A 199 0.06 9.20 -7.37
N ASP A 200 -1.20 8.74 -7.27
CA ASP A 200 -1.74 7.67 -8.11
C ASP A 200 -2.33 8.24 -9.42
N ALA A 201 -1.60 8.03 -10.52
CA ALA A 201 -2.01 8.49 -11.84
C ALA A 201 -3.25 7.77 -12.38
N TYR A 202 -3.47 6.50 -12.04
CA TYR A 202 -4.58 5.70 -12.56
C TYR A 202 -5.92 6.10 -11.93
N LEU A 203 -5.92 6.39 -10.61
CA LEU A 203 -7.11 6.94 -9.95
C LEU A 203 -7.52 8.27 -10.57
N ARG A 204 -6.54 9.13 -10.88
CA ARG A 204 -6.77 10.42 -11.54
C ARG A 204 -7.37 10.24 -12.93
N GLN A 205 -6.78 9.36 -13.76
CA GLN A 205 -7.30 9.06 -15.10
C GLN A 205 -8.74 8.53 -15.04
N LYS A 206 -9.03 7.63 -14.10
CA LYS A 206 -10.37 7.09 -13.91
C LYS A 206 -11.38 8.15 -13.51
N ALA A 207 -11.03 9.06 -12.60
CA ALA A 207 -11.88 10.18 -12.20
C ALA A 207 -12.18 11.11 -13.39
N ARG A 208 -11.16 11.45 -14.20
CA ARG A 208 -11.32 12.26 -15.42
C ARG A 208 -12.29 11.59 -16.40
N MET A 209 -12.11 10.30 -16.70
CA MET A 209 -13.00 9.55 -17.60
C MET A 209 -14.46 9.53 -17.12
N GLN A 210 -14.70 9.35 -15.81
CA GLN A 210 -16.04 9.37 -15.24
C GLN A 210 -16.71 10.74 -15.29
N GLN A 211 -15.93 11.83 -15.20
CA GLN A 211 -16.45 13.19 -15.37
C GLN A 211 -16.88 13.47 -16.81
N PHE A 212 -16.09 13.03 -17.81
CA PHE A 212 -16.47 13.20 -19.23
C PHE A 212 -17.65 12.32 -19.66
N SER A 213 -17.79 11.12 -19.09
CA SER A 213 -18.93 10.22 -19.36
C SER A 213 -20.28 10.73 -18.83
N ARG A 214 -20.30 11.74 -17.96
CA ARG A 214 -21.53 12.36 -17.42
C ARG A 214 -21.98 13.61 -18.18
N VAL A 215 -21.25 13.99 -19.25
CA VAL A 215 -21.51 15.19 -20.06
C VAL A 215 -22.14 14.82 -21.43
N ILE A 216 -22.61 13.58 -21.60
CA ILE A 216 -23.39 13.13 -22.76
C ILE A 216 -24.72 12.57 -22.27
#